data_AF-A0A520IGT1-F1
#
_entry.id   AF-A0A520IGT1-F1
#
_cell.length_a   1.000
_cell.length_b   1.000
_cell.length_c   1.000
_cell.angle_alpha   90.00
_cell.angle_beta   90.00
_cell.angle_gamma   90.00
#
_symmetry.space_group_name_H-M   'P 1'
#
loop_
_entity.id
_entity.type
_entity.pdbx_description
1 polymer ?
#
loop_
_entity_poly.entity_id
_entity_poly.type
_entity_poly.pdbx_seq_one_letter_code
_entity_poly.pdbx_strand_id
1 'polypeptide(L)'
;MGNIISENNPNDKRGLSDLEWCNELYNYLQDKPLPEEAGIVNTSGINLSEEHAFKVIWFLQEHLRVIPDNIERCNNCGDLYDANNSGYYTEEGHEGMHNFCDACEYLAPIETDEV
;
A
#
# COMPACT_ATOMS: atom_id res chain seq x y z
N MET A 1 -27.60 4.45 9.57
CA MET A 1 -26.87 3.21 9.26
C MET A 1 -25.44 3.46 9.72
N GLY A 2 -24.88 2.52 10.48
CA GLY A 2 -23.78 2.79 11.42
C GLY A 2 -22.52 3.35 10.77
N ASN A 3 -21.99 4.42 11.37
CA ASN A 3 -20.62 4.85 11.17
C ASN A 3 -19.72 3.75 11.76
N ILE A 4 -19.08 2.95 10.91
CA ILE A 4 -17.92 2.18 11.35
C ILE A 4 -16.75 3.15 11.28
N ILE A 5 -16.48 3.76 12.42
CA ILE A 5 -15.21 4.43 12.67
C ILE A 5 -14.18 3.29 12.60
N SER A 6 -13.27 3.32 11.63
CA SER A 6 -12.01 2.60 11.77
C SER A 6 -11.29 3.28 12.94
N GLU A 7 -11.59 2.82 14.16
CA GLU A 7 -10.91 3.30 15.35
C GLU A 7 -9.46 2.84 15.24
N ASN A 8 -8.55 3.80 15.19
CA ASN A 8 -7.09 3.68 15.23
C ASN A 8 -6.64 2.34 15.81
N ASN A 9 -5.75 1.63 15.10
CA ASN A 9 -5.09 0.42 15.57
C ASN A 9 -4.83 0.51 17.09
N PRO A 10 -5.48 -0.32 17.94
CA PRO A 10 -5.41 -0.15 19.40
C PRO A 10 -4.00 -0.39 19.97
N ASN A 11 -3.08 -0.92 19.15
CA ASN A 11 -1.67 -1.07 19.49
C ASN A 11 -0.82 0.12 19.01
N ASP A 12 -1.42 1.10 18.33
CA ASP A 12 -0.73 2.26 17.84
C ASP A 12 -0.48 3.27 18.96
N LYS A 13 0.71 3.14 19.56
CA LYS A 13 1.24 4.09 20.54
C LYS A 13 1.94 5.28 19.88
N ARG A 14 2.01 5.30 18.55
CA ARG A 14 2.81 6.24 17.74
C ARG A 14 1.94 7.22 16.96
N GLY A 15 0.63 6.95 16.82
CA GLY A 15 -0.33 7.81 16.12
C GLY A 15 -0.12 7.80 14.60
N LEU A 16 0.33 6.68 14.05
CA LEU A 16 0.55 6.48 12.63
C LEU A 16 -0.77 6.20 11.91
N SER A 17 -0.92 6.78 10.73
CA SER A 17 -1.94 6.39 9.76
C SER A 17 -1.77 4.95 9.28
N ASP A 18 -2.82 4.38 8.72
CA ASP A 18 -2.79 3.04 8.14
C ASP A 18 -1.75 2.91 7.02
N LEU A 19 -1.58 3.98 6.22
CA LEU A 19 -0.55 4.07 5.19
C LEU A 19 0.87 4.05 5.80
N GLU A 20 1.10 4.75 6.91
CA GLU A 20 2.40 4.74 7.59
C GLU A 20 2.72 3.35 8.17
N TRP A 21 1.74 2.71 8.81
CA TRP A 21 1.89 1.31 9.27
C TRP A 21 2.19 0.35 8.13
N CYS A 22 1.48 0.46 7.01
CA CYS A 22 1.71 -0.38 5.84
C CYS A 22 3.08 -0.12 5.21
N ASN A 23 3.55 1.13 5.17
CA ASN A 23 4.90 1.46 4.71
C ASN A 23 5.99 0.83 5.57
N GLU A 24 5.83 0.82 6.90
CA GLU A 24 6.79 0.14 7.77
C GLU A 24 6.82 -1.36 7.54
N LEU A 25 5.66 -2.02 7.43
CA LEU A 25 5.58 -3.43 7.08
C LEU A 25 6.23 -3.68 5.71
N TYR A 26 5.93 -2.84 4.73
CA TYR A 26 6.47 -2.94 3.37
C TYR A 26 8.00 -2.85 3.37
N ASN A 27 8.56 -1.91 4.12
CA ASN A 27 10.00 -1.74 4.27
C ASN A 27 10.63 -2.94 5.00
N TYR A 28 10.02 -3.43 6.08
CA TYR A 28 10.49 -4.60 6.81
C TYR A 28 10.59 -5.85 5.92
N LEU A 29 9.56 -6.09 5.10
CA LEU A 29 9.53 -7.21 4.17
C LEU A 29 10.65 -7.14 3.13
N GLN A 30 11.08 -5.94 2.75
CA GLN A 30 12.14 -5.68 1.78
C GLN A 30 13.55 -5.60 2.40
N ASP A 31 13.70 -5.89 3.70
CA ASP A 31 14.97 -5.69 4.43
C ASP A 31 15.47 -4.23 4.37
N LYS A 32 14.54 -3.27 4.25
CA LYS A 32 14.84 -1.84 4.34
C LYS A 32 14.90 -1.42 5.82
N PRO A 33 15.75 -0.43 6.17
CA PRO A 33 15.83 0.09 7.52
C PRO A 33 14.46 0.56 8.02
N LEU A 34 14.18 0.26 9.29
CA LEU A 34 12.99 0.75 9.99
C LEU A 34 13.35 1.91 10.93
N PRO A 35 12.39 2.79 11.25
CA PRO A 35 12.56 3.79 12.30
C PRO A 35 12.92 3.14 13.64
N GLU A 36 13.78 3.78 14.44
CA GLU A 36 14.22 3.27 15.74
C GLU A 36 13.02 3.05 16.68
N GLU A 37 12.01 3.91 16.55
CA GLU A 37 10.77 3.89 17.32
C GLU A 37 9.88 2.68 17.02
N ALA A 38 10.12 1.94 15.92
CA ALA A 38 9.43 0.69 15.65
C ALA A 38 9.83 -0.42 16.63
N GLY A 39 10.95 -0.27 17.37
CA GLY A 39 11.37 -1.21 18.40
C GLY A 39 11.81 -2.59 17.89
N ILE A 40 11.90 -2.77 16.57
CA ILE A 40 12.42 -3.98 15.93
C ILE A 40 13.95 -3.85 15.92
N VAL A 41 14.59 -4.42 16.93
CA VAL A 41 16.05 -4.37 17.07
C VAL A 41 16.70 -5.36 16.10
N ASN A 42 17.20 -4.84 14.99
CA ASN A 42 18.27 -5.43 14.16
C ASN A 42 18.09 -6.93 13.81
N THR A 43 16.90 -7.30 13.35
CA THR A 43 16.70 -8.56 12.63
C THR A 43 16.90 -8.28 11.15
N SER A 44 17.76 -9.04 10.48
CA SER A 44 17.75 -9.10 9.01
C SER A 44 16.31 -9.37 8.56
N GLY A 45 15.74 -8.46 7.77
CA GLY A 45 14.39 -8.55 7.22
C GLY A 45 14.23 -9.73 6.26
N ILE A 46 13.08 -9.80 5.58
CA ILE A 46 12.72 -10.96 4.75
C ILE A 46 13.36 -10.88 3.33
N ASN A 47 13.88 -9.72 2.94
CA ASN A 47 14.52 -9.44 1.63
C ASN A 47 13.64 -9.86 0.43
N LEU A 48 12.38 -9.46 0.46
CA LEU A 48 11.44 -9.63 -0.64
C LEU A 48 11.59 -8.51 -1.67
N SER A 49 11.29 -8.80 -2.94
CA SER A 49 11.08 -7.74 -3.94
C SER A 49 9.82 -6.93 -3.60
N GLU A 50 9.74 -5.71 -4.13
CA GLU A 50 8.56 -4.84 -4.00
C GLU A 50 7.24 -5.53 -4.32
N GLU A 51 7.20 -6.31 -5.41
CA GLU A 51 6.03 -7.06 -5.84
C GLU A 51 5.64 -8.15 -4.83
N HIS A 52 6.63 -8.93 -4.34
CA HIS A 52 6.36 -9.98 -3.36
C HIS A 52 5.99 -9.42 -2.00
N ALA A 53 6.61 -8.31 -1.58
CA ALA A 53 6.26 -7.62 -0.36
C ALA A 53 4.81 -7.11 -0.41
N PHE A 54 4.38 -6.55 -1.55
CA PHE A 54 3.00 -6.09 -1.68
C PHE A 54 2.00 -7.24 -1.74
N LYS A 55 2.34 -8.38 -2.36
CA LYS A 55 1.48 -9.59 -2.31
C LYS A 55 1.22 -10.07 -0.88
N VAL A 56 2.19 -9.93 0.03
CA VAL A 56 1.97 -10.23 1.46
C VAL A 56 0.97 -9.25 2.06
N ILE A 57 1.15 -7.94 1.84
CA ILE A 57 0.22 -6.90 2.30
C ILE A 57 -1.19 -7.17 1.75
N TRP A 58 -1.33 -7.35 0.45
CA TRP A 58 -2.59 -7.69 -0.20
C TRP A 58 -3.28 -8.92 0.43
N PHE A 59 -2.52 -9.98 0.73
CA PHE A 59 -3.07 -11.15 1.42
C PHE A 59 -3.60 -10.81 2.82
N LEU A 60 -2.89 -9.96 3.56
CA LEU A 60 -3.31 -9.51 4.88
C LEU A 60 -4.55 -8.59 4.83
N GLN A 61 -4.70 -7.80 3.76
CA GLN A 61 -5.89 -6.97 3.49
C GLN A 61 -7.10 -7.86 3.17
N GLU A 62 -7.00 -8.67 2.11
CA GLU A 62 -8.14 -9.37 1.52
C GLU A 62 -8.58 -10.61 2.30
N HIS A 63 -7.61 -11.43 2.72
CA HIS A 63 -7.90 -12.74 3.30
C HIS A 63 -7.97 -12.73 4.81
N LEU A 64 -7.12 -11.93 5.48
CA LEU A 64 -7.11 -11.86 6.93
C LEU A 64 -7.84 -10.63 7.47
N ARG A 65 -8.00 -9.57 6.66
CA ARG A 65 -8.64 -8.29 7.05
C ARG A 65 -8.04 -7.70 8.32
N VAL A 66 -6.72 -7.81 8.46
CA VAL A 66 -5.96 -7.28 9.61
C VAL A 66 -5.37 -5.91 9.33
N ILE A 67 -5.32 -5.51 8.06
CA ILE A 67 -4.94 -4.17 7.60
C ILE A 67 -5.99 -3.68 6.60
N PRO A 68 -6.17 -2.36 6.43
CA PRO A 68 -7.20 -1.80 5.55
C PRO A 68 -6.96 -2.12 4.08
N ASP A 69 -8.03 -2.39 3.34
CA ASP A 69 -8.03 -2.79 1.92
C ASP A 69 -7.84 -1.64 0.93
N ASN A 70 -7.71 -0.40 1.41
CA ASN A 70 -7.51 0.79 0.58
C ASN A 70 -6.05 1.19 0.37
N ILE A 71 -5.08 0.44 0.91
CA ILE A 71 -3.66 0.72 0.68
C ILE A 71 -3.20 0.00 -0.58
N GLU A 72 -2.83 0.77 -1.59
CA GLU A 72 -2.44 0.29 -2.91
C GLU A 72 -0.98 0.56 -3.20
N ARG A 73 -0.38 -0.24 -4.09
CA ARG A 73 0.99 -0.01 -4.61
C ARG A 73 0.91 0.59 -5.99
N CYS A 74 1.62 1.70 -6.22
CA CYS A 74 1.74 2.28 -7.55
C CYS A 74 2.52 1.33 -8.49
N ASN A 75 1.94 1.01 -9.64
CA ASN A 75 2.58 0.18 -10.66
C ASN A 75 3.82 0.83 -11.28
N ASN A 76 3.89 2.17 -11.30
CA ASN A 76 5.00 2.90 -11.89
C ASN A 76 6.18 3.08 -10.93
N CYS A 77 5.97 3.70 -9.76
CA CYS A 77 7.07 4.00 -8.83
C CYS A 77 7.27 2.96 -7.72
N GLY A 78 6.29 2.08 -7.48
CA GLY A 78 6.35 1.08 -6.41
C GLY A 78 5.99 1.60 -5.01
N ASP A 79 5.72 2.88 -4.85
CA ASP A 79 5.32 3.46 -3.57
C ASP A 79 3.90 3.06 -3.19
N LEU A 80 3.65 2.94 -1.88
CA LEU A 80 2.31 2.73 -1.35
C LEU A 80 1.57 4.07 -1.24
N TYR A 81 0.27 4.04 -1.50
CA TYR A 81 -0.63 5.17 -1.31
C TYR A 81 -1.99 4.72 -0.79
N ASP A 82 -2.74 5.66 -0.23
CA ASP A 82 -4.11 5.43 0.23
C ASP A 82 -5.10 5.78 -0.89
N ALA A 83 -5.73 4.76 -1.47
CA ALA A 83 -6.70 4.86 -2.55
C ALA A 83 -8.04 5.48 -2.14
N ASN A 84 -8.36 5.55 -0.84
CA ASN A 84 -9.51 6.30 -0.35
C ASN A 84 -9.24 7.81 -0.33
N ASN A 85 -7.97 8.24 -0.32
CA ASN A 85 -7.58 9.64 -0.23
C ASN A 85 -7.07 10.22 -1.55
N SER A 86 -6.43 9.40 -2.39
CA SER A 86 -5.62 9.85 -3.53
C SER A 86 -5.38 8.74 -4.55
N GLY A 87 -4.82 9.10 -5.70
CA GLY A 87 -4.42 8.20 -6.77
C GLY A 87 -5.52 7.89 -7.77
N TYR A 88 -5.15 7.09 -8.77
CA TYR A 88 -5.97 6.73 -9.90
C TYR A 88 -5.89 5.24 -10.18
N TYR A 89 -7.03 4.65 -10.47
CA TYR A 89 -7.18 3.26 -10.85
C TYR A 89 -7.78 3.18 -12.25
N THR A 90 -7.24 2.29 -13.08
CA THR A 90 -7.80 1.96 -14.40
C THR A 90 -7.64 0.48 -14.71
N GLU A 91 -8.59 -0.08 -15.45
CA GLU A 91 -8.51 -1.44 -16.00
C GLU A 91 -7.99 -1.46 -17.44
N GLU A 92 -7.71 -0.27 -17.99
CA GLU A 92 -7.28 -0.11 -19.36
C GLU A 92 -5.80 -0.42 -19.55
N GLY A 93 -5.46 -1.08 -20.66
CA GLY A 93 -4.08 -1.41 -21.01
C GLY A 93 -3.93 -2.87 -21.39
N HIS A 94 -2.76 -3.22 -21.93
CA HIS A 94 -2.47 -4.58 -22.40
C HIS A 94 -2.28 -5.61 -21.26
N GLU A 95 -2.21 -5.18 -19.99
CA GLU A 95 -1.88 -6.03 -18.84
C GLU A 95 -2.90 -5.98 -17.67
N GLY A 96 -4.02 -5.25 -17.79
CA GLY A 96 -5.12 -5.25 -16.80
C GLY A 96 -5.08 -4.08 -15.79
N MET A 97 -5.55 -4.32 -14.56
CA MET A 97 -5.64 -3.33 -13.47
C MET A 97 -4.33 -2.59 -13.20
N HIS A 98 -4.36 -1.26 -13.27
CA HIS A 98 -3.25 -0.38 -12.97
C HIS A 98 -3.62 0.65 -11.89
N ASN A 99 -2.84 0.63 -10.82
CA ASN A 99 -2.87 1.52 -9.67
C ASN A 99 -1.76 2.58 -9.82
N PHE A 100 -2.12 3.86 -9.77
CA PHE A 100 -1.20 4.99 -9.86
C PHE A 100 -1.38 5.92 -8.66
N CYS A 101 -0.29 6.27 -7.97
CA CYS A 101 -0.32 7.34 -6.98
C CYS A 101 -0.45 8.71 -7.68
N ASP A 102 -0.79 9.77 -6.94
CA ASP A 102 -0.90 11.15 -7.46
C ASP A 102 0.35 11.59 -8.25
N ALA A 103 1.53 11.16 -7.81
CA ALA A 103 2.79 11.50 -8.46
C ALA A 103 3.00 10.78 -9.81
N CYS A 104 2.18 9.78 -10.13
CA CYS A 104 2.29 8.97 -11.34
C CYS A 104 0.98 8.88 -12.14
N GLU A 105 -0.12 9.49 -11.69
CA GLU A 105 -1.43 9.38 -12.33
C GLU A 105 -1.43 9.85 -13.80
N TYR A 106 -0.58 10.81 -14.14
CA TYR A 106 -0.42 11.31 -15.51
C TYR A 106 0.17 10.28 -16.49
N LEU A 107 0.71 9.16 -15.98
CA LEU A 107 1.21 8.04 -16.77
C LEU A 107 0.13 6.99 -17.02
N ALA A 108 -1.05 7.14 -16.41
CA ALA A 108 -2.14 6.21 -16.62
C ALA A 108 -2.52 6.18 -18.11
N PRO A 109 -2.80 4.99 -18.67
CA PRO A 109 -3.35 4.89 -20.01
C PRO A 109 -4.64 5.71 -20.09
N ILE A 110 -4.80 6.41 -21.21
CA ILE A 110 -5.95 7.27 -21.47
C ILE A 110 -6.88 6.46 -22.39
N GLU A 111 -8.18 6.40 -22.05
CA GLU A 111 -9.26 5.98 -22.96
C GLU A 111 -9.07 6.75 -24.28
N THR A 112 -8.51 6.08 -25.30
CA THR A 112 -8.59 6.62 -26.65
C THR A 112 -9.94 6.19 -27.17
N ASP A 113 -10.92 7.09 -27.18
CA ASP A 113 -12.14 6.91 -27.95
C ASP A 113 -11.73 6.53 -29.38
N GLU A 114 -12.03 5.28 -29.78
CA GLU A 114 -11.90 4.85 -31.17
C GLU A 114 -12.77 5.77 -32.03
N VAL A 115 -12.14 6.59 -32.88
CA VAL A 115 -12.79 7.48 -33.85
C VAL A 115 -13.16 6.72 -35.12
#